data_AF-A0A401FM48-F1
#
_entry.id   AF-A0A401FM48-F1
#
_cell.length_a   1.000
_cell.length_b   1.000
_cell.length_c   1.000
_cell.angle_alpha   90.00
_cell.angle_beta   90.00
_cell.angle_gamma   90.00
#
_symmetry.space_group_name_H-M   'P 1'
#
loop_
_entity.id
_entity.type
_entity.pdbx_description
1 polymer ?
#
loop_
_entity_poly.entity_id
_entity_poly.type
_entity_poly.pdbx_seq_one_letter_code
_entity_poly.pdbx_strand_id
1 'polypeptide(L)'
;MNLSTFVNGWRQIKLKIGQAFFIVTKHCSPEALTVTICGLMGIYLLLIAPIHGYADNGDFTRVLNSNGLYAIKASDSRYVVTNYGIRQYYNELASPTWKTQNMFIQLAILINKLLFSTQIFDIRFLGVIYLVVYISGIYLFTKALVPGNRTTGAYVVAILIGLVAGDSAFMMYFNSFYPQATTLIFLVLAVALLLYIPQLHGKNYSLQ
;
A
#
# COMPACT_ATOMS: atom_id res chain seq x y z
N MET A 1 -16.92 47.82 3.13
CA MET A 1 -16.87 46.42 2.61
C MET A 1 -18.27 45.84 2.76
N ASN A 2 -18.97 45.55 1.67
CA ASN A 2 -20.42 45.38 1.67
C ASN A 2 -20.82 43.94 2.06
N LEU A 3 -21.75 43.75 3.01
CA LEU A 3 -22.17 42.42 3.47
C LEU A 3 -22.69 41.55 2.32
N SER A 4 -23.34 42.16 1.33
CA SER A 4 -23.85 41.52 0.12
C SER A 4 -22.74 40.93 -0.77
N THR A 5 -21.60 41.62 -0.90
CA THR A 5 -20.45 41.12 -1.67
C THR A 5 -19.78 39.91 -1.00
N PHE A 6 -19.75 39.87 0.33
CA PHE A 6 -19.23 38.73 1.09
C PHE A 6 -20.14 37.50 0.98
N VAL A 7 -21.45 37.67 1.20
CA VAL A 7 -22.45 36.57 1.09
C VAL A 7 -22.48 35.98 -0.33
N ASN A 8 -22.40 36.83 -1.36
CA ASN A 8 -22.35 36.37 -2.76
C ASN A 8 -21.06 35.61 -3.08
N GLY A 9 -19.92 36.01 -2.49
CA GLY A 9 -18.66 35.25 -2.59
C GLY A 9 -18.77 33.84 -2.01
N TRP A 10 -19.35 33.70 -0.80
CA TRP A 10 -19.60 32.40 -0.18
C TRP A 10 -20.54 31.51 -1.00
N ARG A 11 -21.57 32.09 -1.61
CA ARG A 11 -22.51 31.37 -2.46
C ARG A 11 -21.82 30.84 -3.72
N GLN A 12 -20.96 31.63 -4.35
CA GLN A 12 -20.16 31.21 -5.52
C GLN A 12 -19.17 30.09 -5.18
N ILE A 13 -18.50 30.18 -4.02
CA ILE A 13 -17.61 29.12 -3.55
C ILE A 13 -18.38 27.82 -3.32
N LYS A 14 -19.53 27.87 -2.63
CA LYS A 14 -20.39 26.68 -2.42
C LYS A 14 -20.85 26.06 -3.74
N LEU A 15 -21.18 26.87 -4.75
CA LEU A 15 -21.58 26.39 -6.07
C LEU A 15 -20.42 25.69 -6.80
N LYS A 16 -19.22 26.28 -6.80
CA LYS A 16 -18.03 25.66 -7.40
C LYS A 16 -17.66 24.34 -6.70
N ILE A 17 -17.74 24.31 -5.37
CA ILE A 17 -17.51 23.08 -4.58
C ILE A 17 -18.56 22.02 -4.94
N GLY A 18 -19.84 22.40 -5.03
CA GLY A 18 -20.92 21.50 -5.42
C GLY A 18 -20.74 20.92 -6.84
N GLN A 19 -20.32 21.75 -7.80
CA GLN A 19 -20.04 21.32 -9.17
C GLN A 19 -18.84 20.36 -9.24
N ALA A 20 -17.74 20.68 -8.55
CA ALA A 20 -16.57 19.80 -8.47
C ALA A 20 -16.93 18.46 -7.80
N PHE A 21 -17.69 18.52 -6.70
CA PHE A 21 -18.17 17.33 -6.00
C PHE A 21 -19.03 16.46 -6.92
N PHE A 22 -19.95 17.05 -7.69
CA PHE A 22 -20.80 16.33 -8.64
C PHE A 22 -19.97 15.63 -9.75
N ILE A 23 -18.92 16.28 -10.26
CA ILE A 23 -18.04 15.68 -11.28
C ILE A 23 -17.28 14.48 -10.69
N VAL A 24 -16.74 14.63 -9.48
CA VAL A 24 -16.01 13.57 -8.77
C VAL A 24 -16.93 12.39 -8.48
N THR A 25 -18.14 12.61 -7.96
CA THR A 25 -19.07 11.52 -7.63
C THR A 25 -19.59 10.78 -8.86
N LYS A 26 -19.61 11.44 -10.01
CA LYS A 26 -19.98 10.84 -11.29
C LYS A 26 -18.92 9.87 -11.83
N HIS A 27 -17.63 10.11 -11.58
CA HIS A 27 -16.54 9.33 -12.20
C HIS A 27 -15.72 8.49 -11.21
N CYS A 28 -15.70 8.82 -9.93
CA CYS A 28 -14.83 8.19 -8.93
C CYS A 28 -15.65 7.68 -7.75
N SER A 29 -15.61 6.37 -7.49
CA SER A 29 -16.21 5.82 -6.27
C SER A 29 -15.37 6.18 -5.04
N PRO A 30 -15.94 6.21 -3.83
CA PRO A 30 -15.17 6.49 -2.61
C PRO A 30 -13.99 5.53 -2.43
N GLU A 31 -14.17 4.26 -2.77
CA GLU A 31 -13.09 3.26 -2.65
C GLU A 31 -11.95 3.51 -3.65
N ALA A 32 -12.29 3.90 -4.89
CA ALA A 32 -11.30 4.27 -5.90
C ALA A 32 -10.51 5.52 -5.49
N LEU A 33 -11.18 6.49 -4.85
CA LEU A 33 -10.52 7.67 -4.31
C LEU A 33 -9.49 7.30 -3.23
N THR A 34 -9.89 6.46 -2.26
CA THR A 34 -8.99 6.00 -1.19
C THR A 34 -7.76 5.30 -1.76
N VAL A 35 -7.96 4.35 -2.70
CA VAL A 35 -6.86 3.64 -3.36
C VAL A 35 -5.95 4.58 -4.13
N THR A 36 -6.51 5.60 -4.79
CA THR A 36 -5.72 6.59 -5.52
C THR A 36 -4.84 7.40 -4.57
N ILE A 37 -5.38 7.86 -3.44
CA ILE A 37 -4.61 8.61 -2.43
C ILE A 37 -3.49 7.73 -1.88
N CYS A 38 -3.79 6.54 -1.38
CA CYS A 38 -2.78 5.61 -0.84
C CYS A 38 -1.75 5.21 -1.90
N GLY A 39 -2.20 4.94 -3.13
CA GLY A 39 -1.34 4.54 -4.24
C GLY A 39 -0.35 5.63 -4.62
N LEU A 40 -0.80 6.88 -4.74
CA LEU A 40 0.08 8.02 -5.04
C LEU A 40 1.09 8.27 -3.92
N MET A 41 0.66 8.22 -2.65
CA MET A 41 1.56 8.36 -1.51
C MET A 41 2.60 7.23 -1.47
N GLY A 42 2.16 5.98 -1.66
CA GLY A 42 3.03 4.81 -1.70
C GLY A 42 4.01 4.84 -2.87
N ILE A 43 3.58 5.21 -4.08
CA ILE A 43 4.46 5.36 -5.24
C ILE A 43 5.53 6.43 -4.97
N TYR A 44 5.12 7.59 -4.44
CA TYR A 44 6.04 8.65 -4.10
C TYR A 44 7.09 8.20 -3.07
N LEU A 45 6.66 7.55 -1.98
CA LEU A 45 7.56 7.10 -0.91
C LEU A 45 8.49 5.97 -1.35
N LEU A 46 7.97 4.99 -2.09
CA LEU A 46 8.65 3.73 -2.34
C LEU A 46 9.51 3.73 -3.60
N LEU A 47 9.12 4.50 -4.63
CA LEU A 47 9.69 4.39 -5.98
C LEU A 47 10.44 5.64 -6.44
N ILE A 48 10.06 6.82 -5.94
CA ILE A 48 10.66 8.10 -6.32
C ILE A 48 11.82 8.42 -5.37
N ALA A 49 12.93 8.92 -5.91
CA ALA A 49 14.08 9.29 -5.09
C ALA A 49 13.80 10.57 -4.28
N PRO A 50 14.24 10.68 -3.01
CA PRO A 50 14.97 9.67 -2.24
C PRO A 50 14.07 8.49 -1.85
N ILE A 51 14.58 7.26 -1.96
CA ILE A 51 13.80 6.05 -1.65
C ILE A 51 13.70 5.93 -0.14
N HIS A 52 12.48 5.76 0.38
CA HIS A 52 12.23 5.61 1.81
C HIS A 52 12.01 4.15 2.15
N GLY A 53 12.55 3.73 3.30
CA GLY A 53 12.38 2.40 3.86
C GLY A 53 13.12 2.27 5.18
N TYR A 54 12.79 1.24 5.95
CA TYR A 54 13.50 0.95 7.19
C TYR A 54 14.81 0.22 6.93
N ALA A 55 15.89 0.73 7.54
CA ALA A 55 17.20 0.13 7.49
C ALA A 55 17.26 -1.18 8.32
N ASP A 56 18.25 -2.00 7.98
CA ASP A 56 18.52 -3.25 8.68
C ASP A 56 19.10 -2.98 10.07
N ASN A 57 18.44 -3.50 11.10
CA ASN A 57 18.85 -3.44 12.50
C ASN A 57 19.71 -4.65 12.94
N GLY A 58 20.08 -5.53 12.00
CA GLY A 58 20.83 -6.77 12.24
C GLY A 58 20.01 -8.04 11.98
N ASP A 59 18.68 -7.93 11.83
CA ASP A 59 17.79 -9.08 11.67
C ASP A 59 17.64 -9.53 10.20
N PHE A 60 18.02 -8.71 9.22
CA PHE A 60 17.76 -9.05 7.81
C PHE A 60 18.59 -10.22 7.32
N THR A 61 19.76 -10.48 7.91
CA THR A 61 20.67 -11.56 7.49
C THR A 61 19.96 -12.91 7.39
N ARG A 62 19.05 -13.22 8.32
CA ARG A 62 18.28 -14.47 8.30
C ARG A 62 17.33 -14.53 7.12
N VAL A 63 16.62 -13.43 6.86
CA VAL A 63 15.66 -13.33 5.75
C VAL A 63 16.38 -13.37 4.40
N LEU A 64 17.51 -12.67 4.27
CA LEU A 64 18.35 -12.68 3.08
C LEU A 64 18.82 -14.10 2.77
N ASN A 65 19.42 -14.79 3.75
CA ASN A 65 19.92 -16.15 3.57
C ASN A 65 18.78 -17.13 3.24
N SER A 66 17.62 -17.07 3.90
CA SER A 66 16.49 -17.94 3.56
C SER A 66 15.94 -17.71 2.14
N ASN A 67 16.19 -16.55 1.54
CA ASN A 67 15.69 -16.19 0.20
C ASN A 67 16.77 -16.21 -0.90
N GLY A 68 17.98 -16.69 -0.60
CA GLY A 68 19.08 -16.72 -1.58
C GLY A 68 19.63 -15.33 -1.92
N LEU A 69 19.49 -14.37 -1.00
CA LEU A 69 20.00 -13.02 -1.12
C LEU A 69 21.21 -12.80 -0.19
N TYR A 70 21.96 -11.73 -0.44
CA TYR A 70 23.00 -11.23 0.46
C TYR A 70 23.16 -9.71 0.34
N ALA A 71 23.67 -9.07 1.38
CA ALA A 71 23.96 -7.63 1.35
C ALA A 71 25.24 -7.35 0.52
N ILE A 72 25.16 -6.43 -0.45
CA ILE A 72 26.31 -6.04 -1.30
C ILE A 72 27.25 -5.09 -0.55
N LYS A 73 26.66 -4.23 0.28
CA LYS A 73 27.37 -3.26 1.11
C LYS A 73 27.17 -3.63 2.58
N ALA A 74 28.13 -3.26 3.42
CA ALA A 74 27.93 -3.34 4.87
C ALA A 74 26.65 -2.58 5.24
N SER A 75 25.84 -3.20 6.08
CA SER A 75 24.60 -2.61 6.57
C SER A 75 24.92 -1.35 7.39
N ASP A 76 24.41 -0.19 6.96
CA ASP A 76 24.38 1.02 7.77
C ASP A 76 22.95 1.17 8.29
N SER A 77 22.77 1.08 9.61
CA SER A 77 21.46 1.15 10.26
C SER A 77 20.78 2.52 10.12
N ARG A 78 21.47 3.53 9.56
CA ARG A 78 20.93 4.88 9.34
C ARG A 78 20.23 5.04 7.99
N TYR A 79 20.54 4.19 7.00
CA TYR A 79 20.08 4.39 5.63
C TYR A 79 19.53 3.11 5.01
N VAL A 80 18.47 3.25 4.23
CA VAL A 80 17.90 2.13 3.49
C VAL A 80 18.88 1.66 2.41
N VAL A 81 19.12 0.34 2.37
CA VAL A 81 19.83 -0.32 1.29
C VAL A 81 18.81 -0.78 0.27
N THR A 82 18.95 -0.36 -0.98
CA THR A 82 17.98 -0.70 -2.03
C THR A 82 18.39 -1.92 -2.83
N ASN A 83 19.69 -2.20 -2.93
CA ASN A 83 20.24 -3.24 -3.79
C ASN A 83 20.89 -4.36 -2.97
N TYR A 84 20.52 -5.59 -3.30
CA TYR A 84 21.02 -6.83 -2.69
C TYR A 84 21.53 -7.77 -3.78
N GLY A 85 22.48 -8.64 -3.45
CA GLY A 85 23.01 -9.63 -4.38
C GLY A 85 22.15 -10.89 -4.37
N ILE A 86 21.98 -11.51 -5.54
CA ILE A 86 21.31 -12.79 -5.71
C ILE A 86 22.38 -13.88 -5.78
N ARG A 87 22.32 -14.85 -4.86
CA ARG A 87 23.27 -15.97 -4.82
C ARG A 87 23.11 -16.84 -6.07
N GLN A 88 24.22 -17.13 -6.74
CA GLN A 88 24.29 -17.99 -7.93
C GLN A 88 24.70 -19.43 -7.62
N TYR A 89 25.24 -19.65 -6.42
CA TYR A 89 25.76 -20.94 -5.97
C TYR A 89 24.95 -21.47 -4.78
N TYR A 90 25.21 -22.73 -4.42
CA TYR A 90 24.57 -23.38 -3.27
C TYR A 90 24.74 -22.54 -2.00
N ASN A 91 23.66 -22.42 -1.23
CA ASN A 91 23.62 -21.62 -0.03
C ASN A 91 23.68 -22.51 1.21
N GLU A 92 24.87 -22.67 1.76
CA GLU A 92 25.10 -23.46 2.98
C GLU A 92 24.45 -22.84 4.23
N LEU A 93 24.20 -21.52 4.20
CA LEU A 93 23.53 -20.78 5.26
C LEU A 93 22.01 -20.73 5.07
N ALA A 94 21.48 -21.44 4.07
CA ALA A 94 20.04 -21.55 3.87
C ALA A 94 19.43 -22.30 5.05
N SER A 95 18.79 -21.56 5.94
CA SER A 95 17.84 -22.12 6.88
C SER A 95 16.45 -21.93 6.27
N PRO A 96 15.84 -22.97 5.67
CA PRO A 96 14.52 -22.86 5.05
C PRO A 96 13.48 -22.64 6.15
N THR A 97 13.24 -21.37 6.48
CA THR A 97 12.15 -20.95 7.34
C THR A 97 10.95 -20.65 6.45
N TRP A 98 9.86 -21.38 6.66
CA TRP A 98 8.64 -21.20 5.88
C TRP A 98 7.83 -20.07 6.49
N LYS A 99 8.01 -18.86 5.95
CA LYS A 99 7.27 -17.65 6.34
C LYS A 99 6.51 -17.12 5.15
N THR A 100 5.28 -16.64 5.36
CA THR A 100 4.48 -16.02 4.29
C THR A 100 5.22 -14.86 3.61
N GLN A 101 6.02 -14.12 4.39
CA GLN A 101 6.93 -13.09 3.87
C GLN A 101 7.87 -13.60 2.77
N ASN A 102 8.40 -14.81 2.90
CA ASN A 102 9.32 -15.38 1.92
C ASN A 102 8.62 -15.60 0.57
N MET A 103 7.31 -15.91 0.55
CA MET A 103 6.58 -16.04 -0.71
C MET A 103 6.54 -14.72 -1.49
N PHE A 104 6.32 -13.59 -0.80
CA PHE A 104 6.36 -12.27 -1.41
C PHE A 104 7.77 -11.90 -1.88
N ILE A 105 8.79 -12.23 -1.10
CA ILE A 105 10.19 -11.99 -1.48
C ILE A 105 10.58 -12.83 -2.71
N GLN A 106 10.23 -14.11 -2.76
CA GLN A 106 10.50 -14.97 -3.91
C GLN A 106 9.77 -14.47 -5.17
N LEU A 107 8.52 -14.02 -5.03
CA LEU A 107 7.80 -13.38 -6.13
C LEU A 107 8.49 -12.09 -6.60
N ALA A 108 8.97 -11.26 -5.67
CA ALA A 108 9.73 -10.06 -5.98
C ALA A 108 11.03 -10.38 -6.73
N ILE A 109 11.77 -11.40 -6.28
CA ILE A 109 13.00 -11.87 -6.93
C ILE A 109 12.68 -12.37 -8.34
N LEU A 110 11.61 -13.14 -8.52
CA LEU A 110 11.19 -13.63 -9.83
C LEU A 110 10.92 -12.46 -10.79
N ILE A 111 10.12 -11.47 -10.38
CA ILE A 111 9.79 -10.31 -11.20
C ILE A 111 11.04 -9.46 -11.48
N ASN A 112 11.91 -9.26 -10.48
CA ASN A 112 13.18 -8.56 -10.65
C ASN A 112 14.09 -9.27 -11.68
N LYS A 113 14.17 -10.60 -11.65
CA LYS A 113 14.94 -11.39 -12.63
C LYS A 113 14.40 -11.24 -14.05
N LEU A 114 13.08 -11.09 -14.20
CA LEU A 114 12.44 -10.91 -15.50
C LEU A 114 12.61 -9.48 -16.07
N LEU A 115 12.60 -8.46 -15.21
CA LEU A 115 12.52 -7.05 -15.64
C LEU A 115 13.81 -6.24 -15.43
N PHE A 116 14.73 -6.69 -14.57
CA PHE A 116 15.88 -5.88 -14.15
C PHE A 116 17.21 -6.63 -14.20
N SER A 117 17.44 -7.62 -13.34
CA SER A 117 18.73 -8.31 -13.27
C SER A 117 18.62 -9.69 -12.63
N THR A 118 19.41 -10.64 -13.13
CA THR A 118 19.55 -11.98 -12.55
C THR A 118 20.53 -12.05 -11.38
N GLN A 119 21.32 -11.00 -11.18
CA GLN A 119 22.40 -10.94 -10.19
C GLN A 119 22.14 -9.93 -9.05
N ILE A 120 21.39 -8.87 -9.34
CA ILE A 120 21.08 -7.80 -8.38
C ILE A 120 19.57 -7.79 -8.15
N PHE A 121 19.17 -7.85 -6.89
CA PHE A 121 17.80 -7.67 -6.44
C PHE A 121 17.58 -6.24 -5.94
N ASP A 122 16.61 -5.54 -6.52
CA ASP A 122 16.16 -4.23 -6.05
C ASP A 122 14.92 -4.38 -5.15
N ILE A 123 15.01 -3.86 -3.92
CA ILE A 123 13.94 -3.99 -2.92
C ILE A 123 12.64 -3.30 -3.32
N ARG A 124 12.68 -2.35 -4.26
CA ARG A 124 11.48 -1.69 -4.79
C ARG A 124 10.51 -2.66 -5.45
N PHE A 125 10.99 -3.77 -6.02
CA PHE A 125 10.09 -4.81 -6.54
C PHE A 125 9.23 -5.42 -5.43
N LEU A 126 9.81 -5.62 -4.23
CA LEU A 126 9.06 -6.06 -3.06
C LEU A 126 8.08 -4.96 -2.60
N GLY A 127 8.54 -3.71 -2.60
CA GLY A 127 7.71 -2.55 -2.29
C GLY A 127 6.46 -2.44 -3.18
N VAL A 128 6.60 -2.62 -4.49
CA VAL A 128 5.48 -2.63 -5.44
C VAL A 128 4.50 -3.75 -5.16
N ILE A 129 4.98 -4.98 -4.94
CA ILE A 129 4.12 -6.13 -4.66
C ILE A 129 3.31 -5.87 -3.39
N TYR A 130 3.96 -5.43 -2.32
CA TYR A 130 3.28 -5.09 -1.08
C TYR A 130 2.27 -3.97 -1.27
N LEU A 131 2.63 -2.90 -2.00
CA LEU A 131 1.72 -1.80 -2.28
C LEU A 131 0.47 -2.28 -3.03
N VAL A 132 0.61 -3.11 -4.06
CA VAL A 132 -0.51 -3.64 -4.86
C VAL A 132 -1.47 -4.46 -4.00
N VAL A 133 -0.95 -5.35 -3.16
CA VAL A 133 -1.80 -6.18 -2.28
C VAL A 133 -2.42 -5.33 -1.18
N TYR A 134 -1.67 -4.38 -0.62
CA TYR A 134 -2.15 -3.46 0.41
C TYR A 134 -3.31 -2.61 -0.09
N ILE A 135 -3.16 -1.93 -1.24
CA ILE A 135 -4.22 -1.08 -1.78
C ILE A 135 -5.45 -1.89 -2.21
N SER A 136 -5.27 -3.14 -2.62
CA SER A 136 -6.38 -4.07 -2.88
C SER A 136 -7.16 -4.38 -1.59
N GLY A 137 -6.46 -4.57 -0.47
CA GLY A 137 -7.10 -4.72 0.85
C GLY A 137 -7.82 -3.44 1.29
N ILE A 138 -7.20 -2.27 1.11
CA ILE A 138 -7.79 -0.96 1.42
C ILE A 138 -9.04 -0.68 0.57
N TYR A 139 -9.04 -1.09 -0.69
CA TYR A 139 -10.23 -1.02 -1.55
C TYR A 139 -11.39 -1.80 -0.93
N LEU A 140 -11.16 -3.06 -0.57
CA LEU A 140 -12.19 -3.90 0.05
C LEU A 140 -12.64 -3.36 1.40
N PHE A 141 -11.71 -2.88 2.22
CA PHE A 141 -12.00 -2.27 3.52
C PHE A 141 -12.92 -1.05 3.38
N THR A 142 -12.58 -0.15 2.45
CA THR A 142 -13.38 1.06 2.19
C THR A 142 -14.75 0.70 1.63
N LYS A 143 -14.80 -0.28 0.71
CA LYS A 143 -16.05 -0.80 0.15
C LYS A 143 -16.97 -1.38 1.21
N ALA A 144 -16.41 -2.07 2.20
CA ALA A 144 -17.17 -2.65 3.30
C ALA A 144 -17.69 -1.59 4.28
N LEU A 145 -16.94 -0.51 4.52
CA LEU A 145 -17.38 0.58 5.40
C LEU A 145 -18.44 1.48 4.75
N VAL A 146 -18.37 1.67 3.43
CA VAL A 146 -19.21 2.63 2.72
C VAL A 146 -19.85 2.00 1.47
N PRO A 147 -20.68 0.95 1.63
CA PRO A 147 -21.14 0.12 0.52
C PRO A 147 -22.02 0.88 -0.46
N GLY A 148 -21.47 1.25 -1.63
CA GLY A 148 -22.20 1.88 -2.73
C GLY A 148 -22.73 3.29 -2.42
N ASN A 149 -22.35 3.86 -1.29
CA ASN A 149 -22.81 5.18 -0.86
C ASN A 149 -21.93 6.27 -1.48
N ARG A 150 -22.54 7.23 -2.19
CA ARG A 150 -21.85 8.37 -2.84
C ARG A 150 -22.18 9.73 -2.20
N THR A 151 -22.59 9.72 -0.93
CA THR A 151 -22.84 10.95 -0.16
C THR A 151 -21.54 11.68 0.21
N THR A 152 -21.61 12.96 0.56
CA THR A 152 -20.42 13.71 1.01
C THR A 152 -19.71 13.04 2.19
N GLY A 153 -20.47 12.46 3.14
CA GLY A 153 -19.91 11.72 4.27
C GLY A 153 -19.08 10.51 3.85
N ALA A 154 -19.50 9.79 2.80
CA ALA A 154 -18.76 8.67 2.23
C ALA A 154 -17.36 9.09 1.75
N TYR A 155 -17.27 10.22 1.06
CA TYR A 155 -16.00 10.75 0.57
C TYR A 155 -15.10 11.26 1.69
N VAL A 156 -15.68 11.87 2.74
CA VAL A 156 -14.92 12.30 3.92
C VAL A 156 -14.28 11.08 4.60
N VAL A 157 -15.05 10.01 4.82
CA VAL A 157 -14.54 8.75 5.38
C VAL A 157 -13.47 8.15 4.47
N ALA A 158 -13.70 8.09 3.15
CA ALA A 158 -12.74 7.57 2.18
C ALA A 158 -11.40 8.33 2.19
N ILE A 159 -11.44 9.66 2.29
CA ILE A 159 -10.22 10.49 2.39
C ILE A 159 -9.49 10.21 3.69
N LEU A 160 -10.20 10.13 4.83
CA LEU A 160 -9.59 9.84 6.13
C LEU A 160 -8.92 8.45 6.14
N ILE A 161 -9.58 7.43 5.60
CA ILE A 161 -8.98 6.10 5.42
C ILE A 161 -7.73 6.22 4.56
N GLY A 162 -7.79 6.97 3.45
CA GLY A 162 -6.68 7.14 2.52
C GLY A 162 -5.45 7.77 3.16
N LEU A 163 -5.65 8.78 4.00
CA LEU A 163 -4.57 9.49 4.70
C LEU A 163 -3.94 8.61 5.80
N VAL A 164 -4.75 7.89 6.58
CA VAL A 164 -4.25 7.02 7.65
C VAL A 164 -3.55 5.78 7.09
N ALA A 165 -4.14 5.14 6.08
CA ALA A 165 -3.53 3.99 5.40
C ALA A 165 -2.31 4.39 4.56
N GLY A 166 -2.31 5.63 4.06
CA GLY A 166 -1.20 6.26 3.35
C GLY A 166 -0.04 6.73 4.22
N ASP A 167 -0.12 6.54 5.55
CA ASP A 167 0.89 7.06 6.46
C ASP A 167 2.29 6.43 6.21
N SER A 168 3.29 7.29 6.19
CA SER A 168 4.69 6.90 5.92
C SER A 168 5.24 5.90 6.93
N ALA A 169 4.84 5.96 8.20
CA ALA A 169 5.30 5.05 9.26
C ALA A 169 4.92 3.60 8.96
N PHE A 170 3.83 3.38 8.22
CA PHE A 170 3.42 2.07 7.77
C PHE A 170 4.05 1.72 6.42
N MET A 171 3.99 2.63 5.45
CA MET A 171 4.44 2.35 4.08
C MET A 171 5.95 2.11 3.97
N MET A 172 6.78 2.76 4.79
CA MET A 172 8.23 2.55 4.77
C MET A 172 8.64 1.09 5.06
N TYR A 173 7.79 0.29 5.73
CA TYR A 173 8.06 -1.14 5.89
C TYR A 173 8.05 -1.91 4.58
N PHE A 174 7.45 -1.38 3.51
CA PHE A 174 7.32 -2.12 2.26
C PHE A 174 8.65 -2.22 1.49
N ASN A 175 9.55 -1.25 1.68
CA ASN A 175 10.93 -1.29 1.20
C ASN A 175 11.89 -1.85 2.27
N SER A 176 11.48 -2.90 2.98
CA SER A 176 12.27 -3.51 4.04
C SER A 176 11.99 -5.01 4.15
N PHE A 177 12.90 -5.75 4.79
CA PHE A 177 12.72 -7.18 5.09
C PHE A 177 12.09 -7.44 6.46
N TYR A 178 11.43 -6.44 7.04
CA TYR A 178 10.67 -6.58 8.27
C TYR A 178 9.32 -7.29 8.02
N PRO A 179 8.90 -8.25 8.86
CA PRO A 179 7.62 -8.93 8.73
C PRO A 179 6.40 -8.01 8.94
N GLN A 180 6.60 -6.84 9.53
CA GLN A 180 5.59 -5.81 9.82
C GLN A 180 4.77 -5.46 8.57
N ALA A 181 5.41 -5.40 7.39
CA ALA A 181 4.72 -5.17 6.12
C ALA A 181 3.64 -6.23 5.86
N THR A 182 4.00 -7.51 5.93
CA THR A 182 3.06 -8.61 5.74
C THR A 182 1.99 -8.66 6.82
N THR A 183 2.35 -8.42 8.08
CA THR A 183 1.39 -8.38 9.20
C THR A 183 0.31 -7.33 8.96
N LEU A 184 0.71 -6.12 8.55
CA LEU A 184 -0.23 -5.05 8.25
C LEU A 184 -1.15 -5.40 7.06
N ILE A 185 -0.59 -5.93 5.98
CA ILE A 185 -1.36 -6.32 4.78
C ILE A 185 -2.40 -7.38 5.13
N PHE A 186 -2.01 -8.43 5.85
CA PHE A 186 -2.93 -9.50 6.24
C PHE A 186 -3.96 -9.04 7.26
N LEU A 187 -3.60 -8.15 8.18
CA LEU A 187 -4.56 -7.55 9.12
C LEU A 187 -5.64 -6.76 8.38
N VAL A 188 -5.25 -5.88 7.45
CA VAL A 188 -6.19 -5.11 6.64
C VAL A 188 -7.09 -6.03 5.83
N LEU A 189 -6.51 -7.04 5.15
CA LEU A 189 -7.30 -8.01 4.38
C LEU A 189 -8.26 -8.81 5.26
N ALA A 190 -7.83 -9.29 6.42
CA ALA A 190 -8.67 -10.04 7.35
C ALA A 190 -9.87 -9.20 7.82
N VAL A 191 -9.61 -7.96 8.27
CA VAL A 191 -10.68 -7.04 8.70
C VAL A 191 -11.61 -6.69 7.54
N ALA A 192 -11.06 -6.38 6.36
CA ALA A 192 -11.85 -6.08 5.17
C ALA A 192 -12.79 -7.24 4.81
N LEU A 193 -12.27 -8.47 4.78
CA LEU A 193 -13.06 -9.66 4.46
C LEU A 193 -14.13 -9.93 5.51
N LEU A 194 -13.80 -9.82 6.81
CA LEU A 194 -14.76 -9.98 7.90
C LEU A 194 -15.94 -9.01 7.78
N LEU A 195 -15.68 -7.75 7.41
CA LEU A 195 -16.73 -6.75 7.21
C LEU A 195 -17.50 -6.94 5.89
N TYR A 196 -16.83 -7.44 4.84
CA TYR A 196 -17.41 -7.54 3.50
C TYR A 196 -18.27 -8.80 3.28
N ILE A 197 -17.88 -9.95 3.82
CA ILE A 197 -18.56 -11.24 3.61
C ILE A 197 -20.05 -11.21 4.02
N PRO A 198 -20.45 -10.65 5.18
CA PRO A 198 -21.87 -10.58 5.54
C PRO A 198 -22.72 -9.79 4.54
N GLN A 199 -22.13 -8.77 3.93
CA GLN A 199 -22.80 -7.90 2.96
C GLN A 199 -23.01 -8.61 1.61
N LEU A 200 -22.10 -9.51 1.23
CA LEU A 200 -22.28 -10.37 0.06
C LEU A 200 -23.47 -11.31 0.24
N HIS A 201 -23.61 -11.92 1.42
CA HIS A 201 -24.72 -12.80 1.73
C HIS A 201 -26.06 -12.05 1.79
N GLY A 202 -26.11 -10.87 2.43
CA GLY A 202 -27.33 -10.07 2.53
C GLY A 202 -27.93 -9.64 1.18
N LYS A 203 -27.08 -9.40 0.16
CA LYS A 203 -27.54 -9.07 -1.20
C LYS A 203 -28.22 -10.22 -1.93
N ASN A 204 -27.87 -11.47 -1.62
CA ASN A 204 -28.42 -12.63 -2.33
C ASN A 204 -29.84 -12.96 -1.87
N TYR A 205 -30.21 -12.62 -0.62
CA TYR A 205 -31.57 -12.83 -0.10
C TYR A 205 -32.57 -11.74 -0.52
N SER A 206 -32.12 -10.57 -0.99
CA SER A 206 -33.01 -9.52 -1.48
C SER A 206 -33.43 -9.68 -2.95
N LEU A 207 -32.87 -10.69 -3.64
CA LEU A 207 -33.11 -10.98 -5.06
C LEU A 207 -33.92 -12.28 -5.28
N GLN A 208 -34.38 -12.91 -4.20
CA GLN A 208 -35.33 -14.04 -4.21
C GLN A 208 -36.67 -13.56 -3.64
#